data_AF-A0A517TBA7-F1
#
_entry.id   AF-A0A517TBA7-F1
#
_cell.length_a   1.000
_cell.length_b   1.000
_cell.length_c   1.000
_cell.angle_alpha   90.00
_cell.angle_beta   90.00
_cell.angle_gamma   90.00
#
_symmetry.space_group_name_H-M   'P 1'
#
loop_
_entity.id
_entity.type
_entity.pdbx_description
1 polymer ?
#
loop_
_entity_poly.entity_id
_entity_poly.type
_entity_poly.pdbx_seq_one_letter_code
_entity_poly.pdbx_strand_id
1 'polypeptide(L)'
;MRIILGLLGIISAATIMAEVLGVGLLYARGQLTAESLSTIQAVLAGEDLSLEDEESEKPGEPSLEEVIEERSLRVLSLRTREEELKSFKGLLDRQAEELTNVKAAYEQNRDQFSKELEKLKEENESEATDQARGIVSSAKPAAAVSYLMGLDLLANVRIVRGVNAKVQVKILEQFAQGTDEEMQRGRQIFEAIAEGAPKKDIIAEAEDAIGDDSRTN
;
A
#
# COMPACT_ATOMS: atom_id res chain seq x y z
N MET A 1 7.24 -47.61 3.45
CA MET A 1 7.02 -47.40 4.90
C MET A 1 6.88 -45.92 5.27
N ARG A 2 7.80 -45.02 4.87
CA ARG A 2 7.74 -43.58 5.19
C ARG A 2 6.48 -42.84 4.69
N ILE A 3 5.96 -43.22 3.51
CA ILE A 3 4.76 -42.59 2.91
C ILE A 3 3.48 -42.96 3.68
N ILE A 4 3.37 -44.22 4.14
CA ILE A 4 2.20 -44.70 4.90
C ILE A 4 2.14 -44.01 6.27
N LEU A 5 3.28 -43.86 6.96
CA LEU A 5 3.34 -43.10 8.21
C LEU A 5 2.97 -41.62 8.00
N GLY A 6 3.39 -41.02 6.89
CA GLY A 6 3.04 -39.64 6.54
C GLY A 6 1.54 -39.44 6.35
N LEU A 7 0.88 -40.35 5.62
CA LEU A 7 -0.58 -40.29 5.40
C LEU A 7 -1.38 -40.46 6.69
N LEU A 8 -0.96 -41.37 7.57
CA LEU A 8 -1.61 -41.60 8.87
C LEU A 8 -1.51 -40.36 9.79
N GLY A 9 -0.36 -39.67 9.75
CA GLY A 9 -0.17 -38.41 10.46
C GLY A 9 -1.07 -37.29 9.96
N ILE A 10 -1.20 -37.14 8.63
CA ILE A 10 -2.05 -36.11 8.02
C ILE A 10 -3.52 -36.35 8.33
N ILE A 11 -3.99 -37.61 8.25
CA ILE A 11 -5.38 -37.94 8.56
C ILE A 11 -5.67 -37.64 10.03
N SER A 12 -4.83 -38.07 10.96
CA SER A 12 -5.00 -37.80 12.40
C SER A 12 -5.03 -36.28 12.70
N ALA A 13 -4.12 -35.52 12.10
CA ALA A 13 -4.10 -34.06 12.26
C ALA A 13 -5.38 -33.40 11.71
N ALA A 14 -5.89 -33.87 10.58
CA ALA A 14 -7.13 -33.37 10.00
C ALA A 14 -8.35 -33.66 10.89
N THR A 15 -8.43 -34.84 11.51
CA THR A 15 -9.54 -35.19 12.41
C THR A 15 -9.56 -34.33 13.66
N ILE A 16 -8.39 -34.17 14.31
CA ILE A 16 -8.27 -33.32 15.51
C ILE A 16 -8.65 -31.87 15.18
N MET A 17 -8.21 -31.37 14.03
CA MET A 17 -8.51 -30.00 13.60
C MET A 17 -10.02 -29.81 13.32
N ALA A 18 -10.67 -30.81 12.72
CA ALA A 18 -12.12 -30.77 12.50
C ALA A 18 -12.91 -30.79 13.81
N GLU A 19 -12.49 -31.58 14.81
CA GLU A 19 -13.13 -31.65 16.12
C GLU A 19 -13.00 -30.32 16.88
N VAL A 20 -11.81 -29.73 16.91
CA VAL A 20 -11.56 -28.43 17.56
C VAL A 20 -12.39 -27.32 16.93
N LEU A 21 -12.48 -27.30 15.58
CA LEU A 21 -13.31 -26.33 14.88
C LEU A 21 -14.80 -26.55 15.14
N GLY A 22 -15.26 -27.80 15.17
CA GLY A 22 -16.65 -28.14 15.45
C GLY A 22 -17.08 -27.66 16.84
N VAL A 23 -16.29 -27.98 17.87
CA VAL A 23 -16.56 -27.56 19.26
C VAL A 23 -16.49 -26.04 19.39
N GLY A 24 -15.49 -25.39 18.76
CA GLY A 24 -15.37 -23.93 18.77
C GLY A 24 -16.56 -23.22 18.15
N LEU A 25 -17.12 -23.78 17.06
CA LEU A 25 -18.27 -23.20 16.37
C LEU A 25 -19.58 -23.39 17.17
N LEU A 26 -19.73 -24.53 17.84
CA LEU A 26 -20.82 -24.77 18.80
C LEU A 26 -20.75 -23.82 20.00
N TYR A 27 -19.54 -23.51 20.48
CA TYR A 27 -19.34 -22.57 21.59
C TYR A 27 -19.68 -21.14 21.16
N ALA A 28 -19.20 -20.71 19.99
CA ALA A 28 -19.47 -19.37 19.46
C ALA A 28 -20.96 -19.12 19.18
N ARG A 29 -21.74 -20.17 18.88
CA ARG A 29 -23.20 -20.09 18.72
C ARG A 29 -23.98 -20.13 20.03
N GLY A 30 -23.30 -20.23 21.18
CA GLY A 30 -23.93 -20.27 22.50
C GLY A 30 -24.71 -21.56 22.77
N GLN A 31 -24.50 -22.62 21.98
CA GLN A 31 -25.18 -23.92 22.14
C GLN A 31 -24.51 -24.83 23.18
N LEU A 32 -23.34 -24.43 23.69
CA LEU A 32 -22.69 -25.05 24.85
C LEU A 32 -23.09 -24.31 26.13
N THR A 33 -24.35 -24.47 26.53
CA THR A 33 -24.82 -24.05 27.86
C THR A 33 -24.45 -25.09 28.92
N ALA A 34 -24.34 -24.69 30.19
CA ALA A 34 -24.04 -25.60 31.30
C ALA A 34 -25.04 -26.79 31.37
N GLU A 35 -26.28 -26.53 30.97
CA GLU A 35 -27.35 -27.51 30.84
C GLU A 35 -27.09 -28.53 29.71
N SER A 36 -26.64 -28.09 28.53
CA SER A 36 -26.30 -29.00 27.43
C SER A 36 -25.13 -29.92 27.80
N LEU A 37 -24.17 -29.42 28.58
CA LEU A 37 -23.04 -30.20 29.08
C LEU A 37 -23.47 -31.25 30.13
N SER A 38 -24.41 -30.92 31.03
CA SER A 38 -24.94 -31.89 31.99
C SER A 38 -25.80 -32.95 31.30
N THR A 39 -26.58 -32.59 30.27
CA THR A 39 -27.34 -33.56 29.46
C THR A 39 -26.41 -34.52 28.72
N ILE A 40 -25.32 -34.03 28.10
CA ILE A 40 -24.34 -34.89 27.42
C ILE A 40 -23.66 -35.82 28.44
N GLN A 41 -23.34 -35.32 29.64
CA GLN A 41 -22.74 -36.13 30.70
C GLN A 41 -23.70 -37.21 31.23
N ALA A 42 -24.99 -36.90 31.37
CA ALA A 42 -26.03 -37.84 31.80
C ALA A 42 -26.25 -38.95 30.77
N VAL A 43 -26.30 -38.61 29.48
CA VAL A 43 -26.39 -39.59 28.38
C VAL A 43 -25.15 -40.49 28.32
N LEU A 44 -23.96 -39.92 28.54
CA LEU A 44 -22.71 -40.69 28.56
C LEU A 44 -22.61 -41.59 29.81
N ALA A 45 -23.23 -41.20 30.92
CA ALA A 45 -23.36 -42.00 32.15
C ALA A 45 -24.43 -43.10 32.04
N GLY A 46 -25.21 -43.13 30.95
CA GLY A 46 -26.24 -44.14 30.70
C GLY A 46 -27.54 -43.91 31.47
N GLU A 47 -27.78 -42.68 31.94
CA GLU A 47 -29.01 -42.31 32.63
C GLU A 47 -30.11 -42.00 31.60
N ASP A 48 -31.24 -42.70 31.69
CA ASP A 48 -32.35 -42.56 30.76
C ASP A 48 -33.01 -41.19 31.00
N LEU A 49 -32.91 -40.28 30.04
CA LEU A 49 -33.53 -38.96 30.11
C LEU A 49 -35.06 -39.12 29.93
N SER A 50 -35.75 -39.58 30.97
CA SER A 50 -37.17 -39.31 31.09
C SER A 50 -37.32 -37.81 31.26
N LEU A 51 -37.79 -37.14 30.21
CA LEU A 51 -38.28 -35.78 30.28
C LEU A 51 -39.42 -35.75 31.30
N GLU A 52 -39.11 -35.43 32.56
CA GLU A 52 -40.12 -35.00 33.52
C GLU A 52 -40.60 -33.64 33.02
N ASP A 53 -41.83 -33.60 32.53
CA ASP A 53 -42.55 -32.36 32.26
C ASP A 53 -42.65 -31.59 33.58
N GLU A 54 -41.77 -30.61 33.79
CA GLU A 54 -41.95 -29.61 34.83
C GLU A 54 -43.26 -28.87 34.55
N GLU A 55 -44.22 -29.07 35.44
CA GLU A 55 -45.51 -28.38 35.45
C GLU A 55 -45.24 -26.88 35.58
N SER A 56 -45.26 -26.17 34.45
CA SER A 56 -45.08 -24.72 34.41
C SER A 56 -46.21 -24.03 35.18
N GLU A 57 -45.90 -23.56 36.39
CA GLU A 57 -46.72 -22.61 37.12
C GLU A 57 -46.99 -21.40 36.21
N LYS A 58 -48.26 -21.21 35.84
CA LYS A 58 -48.67 -20.02 35.10
C LYS A 58 -48.40 -18.80 36.00
N PRO A 59 -47.58 -17.82 35.57
CA PRO A 59 -47.34 -16.63 36.39
C PRO A 59 -48.67 -15.93 36.65
N GLY A 60 -48.93 -15.60 37.92
CA GLY A 60 -50.11 -14.84 38.32
C GLY A 60 -50.17 -13.47 37.65
N GLU A 61 -51.36 -12.89 37.54
CA GLU A 61 -51.51 -11.54 37.00
C GLU A 61 -50.73 -10.53 37.88
N PRO A 62 -49.88 -9.67 37.29
CA PRO A 62 -49.05 -8.76 38.05
C PRO A 62 -49.90 -7.71 38.77
N SER A 63 -49.54 -7.42 40.01
CA SER A 63 -50.15 -6.35 40.79
C SER A 63 -49.78 -4.97 40.23
N LEU A 64 -50.60 -3.95 40.53
CA LEU A 64 -50.40 -2.59 40.02
C LEU A 64 -49.06 -1.98 40.49
N GLU A 65 -48.67 -2.23 41.74
CA GLU A 65 -47.38 -1.84 42.30
C GLU A 65 -46.20 -2.50 41.57
N GLU A 66 -46.26 -3.81 41.28
CA GLU A 66 -45.20 -4.51 40.52
C GLU A 66 -45.02 -3.94 39.11
N VAL A 67 -46.13 -3.59 38.44
CA VAL A 67 -46.09 -2.95 37.12
C VAL A 67 -45.45 -1.56 37.18
N ILE A 68 -45.71 -0.80 38.24
CA ILE A 68 -45.11 0.53 38.42
C ILE A 68 -43.61 0.42 38.69
N GLU A 69 -43.22 -0.51 39.56
CA GLU A 69 -41.81 -0.78 39.88
C GLU A 69 -41.04 -1.22 38.63
N GLU A 70 -41.55 -2.19 37.88
CA GLU A 70 -40.91 -2.68 36.66
C GLU A 70 -40.76 -1.56 35.62
N ARG A 71 -41.78 -0.73 35.45
CA ARG A 71 -41.71 0.44 34.55
C ARG A 71 -40.67 1.45 35.01
N SER A 72 -40.52 1.69 36.32
CA SER A 72 -39.53 2.61 36.85
C SER A 72 -38.10 2.12 36.61
N LEU A 73 -37.84 0.83 36.82
CA LEU A 73 -36.55 0.18 36.53
C LEU A 73 -36.26 0.19 35.02
N ARG A 74 -37.28 -0.02 34.19
CA ARG A 74 -37.16 0.08 32.74
C ARG A 74 -36.79 1.49 32.28
N VAL A 75 -37.43 2.53 32.84
CA VAL A 75 -37.06 3.92 32.53
C VAL A 75 -35.63 4.24 32.97
N LEU A 76 -35.22 3.78 34.15
CA LEU A 76 -33.85 3.97 34.64
C LEU A 76 -32.82 3.31 33.70
N SER A 77 -33.04 2.03 33.34
CA SER A 77 -32.14 1.31 32.42
C SER A 77 -32.08 1.93 31.02
N LEU A 78 -33.20 2.47 30.51
CA LEU A 78 -33.21 3.20 29.24
C LEU A 78 -32.38 4.48 29.32
N ARG A 79 -32.46 5.24 30.43
CA ARG A 79 -31.62 6.44 30.63
C ARG A 79 -30.14 6.09 30.70
N THR A 80 -29.76 5.04 31.43
CA THR A 80 -28.37 4.58 31.47
C THR A 80 -27.86 4.23 30.08
N ARG A 81 -28.64 3.49 29.28
CA ARG A 81 -28.29 3.17 27.90
C ARG A 81 -28.18 4.42 27.02
N GLU A 82 -29.06 5.40 27.19
CA GLU A 82 -28.99 6.66 26.44
C GLU A 82 -27.70 7.43 26.76
N GLU A 83 -27.31 7.51 28.04
CA GLU A 83 -26.07 8.14 28.48
C GLU A 83 -24.83 7.41 27.93
N GLU A 84 -24.82 6.07 27.97
CA GLU A 84 -23.76 5.24 27.38
C GLU A 84 -23.65 5.47 25.87
N LEU A 85 -24.76 5.45 25.14
CA LEU A 85 -24.79 5.69 23.70
C LEU A 85 -24.29 7.10 23.37
N LYS A 86 -24.67 8.11 24.16
CA LYS A 86 -24.18 9.48 24.00
C LYS A 86 -22.67 9.57 24.24
N SER A 87 -22.15 8.85 25.23
CA SER A 87 -20.72 8.75 25.49
C SER A 87 -19.97 8.09 24.33
N PHE A 88 -20.45 6.94 23.84
CA PHE A 88 -19.85 6.23 22.70
C PHE A 88 -19.89 7.06 21.43
N LYS A 89 -21.00 7.75 21.16
CA LYS A 89 -21.08 8.69 20.03
C LYS A 89 -20.02 9.77 20.15
N GLY A 90 -19.87 10.39 21.32
CA GLY A 90 -18.84 11.40 21.54
C GLY A 90 -17.41 10.89 21.39
N LEU A 91 -17.15 9.62 21.73
CA LEU A 91 -15.86 8.98 21.47
C LEU A 91 -15.64 8.72 19.97
N LEU A 92 -16.65 8.22 19.28
CA LEU A 92 -16.59 7.94 17.85
C LEU A 92 -16.38 9.23 17.04
N ASP A 93 -17.09 10.30 17.38
CA ASP A 93 -16.95 11.61 16.72
C ASP A 93 -15.52 12.15 16.88
N ARG A 94 -14.92 12.04 18.07
CA ARG A 94 -13.52 12.43 18.31
C ARG A 94 -12.53 11.58 17.53
N GLN A 95 -12.72 10.26 17.49
CA GLN A 95 -11.86 9.37 16.72
C GLN A 95 -11.95 9.64 15.21
N ALA A 96 -13.15 9.95 14.71
CA ALA A 96 -13.34 10.32 13.31
C ALA A 96 -12.65 11.65 12.97
N GLU A 97 -12.72 12.64 13.87
CA GLU A 97 -12.02 13.91 13.73
C GLU A 97 -10.49 13.71 13.75
N GLU A 98 -9.98 12.94 14.71
CA GLU A 98 -8.56 12.60 14.82
C GLU A 98 -8.05 11.90 13.55
N LEU A 99 -8.79 10.89 13.06
CA LEU A 99 -8.42 10.16 11.85
C LEU A 99 -8.41 11.07 10.62
N THR A 100 -9.37 11.99 10.53
CA THR A 100 -9.41 13.00 9.46
C THR A 100 -8.19 13.91 9.51
N ASN A 101 -7.82 14.38 10.70
CA ASN A 101 -6.64 15.23 10.91
C ASN A 101 -5.33 14.48 10.58
N VAL A 102 -5.20 13.24 11.03
CA VAL A 102 -4.04 12.38 10.73
C VAL A 102 -3.92 12.14 9.23
N LYS A 103 -5.02 11.87 8.54
CA LYS A 103 -5.03 11.68 7.09
C LYS A 103 -4.59 12.96 6.36
N ALA A 104 -5.13 14.11 6.74
CA ALA A 104 -4.74 15.39 6.14
C ALA A 104 -3.24 15.71 6.37
N ALA A 105 -2.74 15.47 7.58
CA ALA A 105 -1.32 15.65 7.89
C ALA A 105 -0.42 14.67 7.10
N TYR A 106 -0.85 13.43 6.93
CA TYR A 106 -0.14 12.44 6.13
C TYR A 106 -0.08 12.85 4.65
N GLU A 107 -1.20 13.28 4.07
CA GLU A 107 -1.24 13.75 2.68
C GLU A 107 -0.34 14.96 2.48
N GLN A 108 -0.37 15.93 3.40
CA GLN A 108 0.54 17.08 3.37
C GLN A 108 2.02 16.66 3.43
N ASN A 109 2.37 15.74 4.35
CA ASN A 109 3.74 15.26 4.49
C ASN A 109 4.20 14.48 3.26
N ARG A 110 3.33 13.66 2.68
CA ARG A 110 3.62 12.93 1.43
C ARG A 110 3.89 13.90 0.28
N ASP A 111 3.07 14.92 0.15
CA ASP A 111 3.20 15.91 -0.92
C ASP A 111 4.47 16.75 -0.75
N GLN A 112 4.81 17.13 0.49
CA GLN A 112 6.07 17.81 0.79
C GLN A 112 7.27 16.91 0.49
N PHE A 113 7.25 15.67 0.95
CA PHE A 113 8.34 14.71 0.71
C PHE A 113 8.53 14.44 -0.78
N SER A 114 7.45 14.32 -1.55
CA SER A 114 7.51 14.13 -3.01
C SER A 114 8.17 15.32 -3.70
N LYS A 115 7.83 16.55 -3.30
CA LYS A 115 8.47 17.78 -3.82
C LYS A 115 9.95 17.87 -3.44
N GLU A 116 10.30 17.50 -2.21
CA GLU A 116 11.70 17.47 -1.77
C GLU A 116 12.50 16.42 -2.53
N LEU A 117 11.92 15.24 -2.78
CA LEU A 117 12.56 14.20 -3.61
C LEU A 117 12.75 14.64 -5.05
N GLU A 118 11.74 15.27 -5.66
CA GLU A 118 11.84 15.80 -7.02
C GLU A 118 12.93 16.87 -7.12
N LYS A 119 12.93 17.81 -6.17
CA LYS A 119 13.98 18.84 -6.08
C LYS A 119 15.38 18.21 -5.90
N LEU A 120 15.52 17.25 -5.00
CA LEU A 120 16.81 16.58 -4.76
C LEU A 120 17.27 15.80 -6.00
N LYS A 121 16.34 15.20 -6.74
CA LYS A 121 16.63 14.53 -8.01
C LYS A 121 17.13 15.55 -9.04
N GLU A 122 16.43 16.66 -9.23
CA GLU A 122 16.83 17.72 -10.17
C GLU A 122 18.20 18.32 -9.81
N GLU A 123 18.44 18.59 -8.52
CA GLU A 123 19.72 19.10 -8.02
C GLU A 123 20.85 18.12 -8.29
N ASN A 124 20.68 16.84 -7.93
CA ASN A 124 21.67 15.80 -8.19
C ASN A 124 21.94 15.58 -9.69
N GLU A 125 20.89 15.57 -10.51
CA GLU A 125 21.04 15.43 -11.96
C GLU A 125 21.76 16.63 -12.57
N SER A 126 21.45 17.84 -12.12
CA SER A 126 22.13 19.07 -12.56
C SER A 126 23.59 19.06 -12.13
N GLU A 127 23.88 18.76 -10.86
CA GLU A 127 25.24 18.73 -10.33
C GLU A 127 26.08 17.66 -11.03
N ALA A 128 25.57 16.44 -11.17
CA ALA A 128 26.27 15.37 -11.88
C ALA A 128 26.52 15.72 -13.35
N THR A 129 25.56 16.35 -14.01
CA THR A 129 25.72 16.82 -15.41
C THR A 129 26.79 17.90 -15.50
N ASP A 130 26.82 18.85 -14.57
CA ASP A 130 27.81 19.93 -14.55
C ASP A 130 29.21 19.43 -14.20
N GLN A 131 29.33 18.47 -13.30
CA GLN A 131 30.59 17.76 -13.04
C GLN A 131 31.08 17.03 -14.29
N ALA A 132 30.20 16.30 -14.99
CA ALA A 132 30.54 15.63 -16.25
C ALA A 132 30.99 16.63 -17.33
N ARG A 133 30.30 17.77 -17.46
CA ARG A 133 30.70 18.86 -18.35
C ARG A 133 32.06 19.44 -17.98
N GLY A 134 32.35 19.59 -16.69
CA GLY A 134 33.65 20.04 -16.19
C GLY A 134 34.77 19.08 -16.60
N ILE A 135 34.57 17.78 -16.37
CA ILE A 135 35.53 16.72 -16.75
C ILE A 135 35.77 16.74 -18.27
N VAL A 136 34.71 16.75 -19.07
CA VAL A 136 34.79 16.78 -20.54
C VAL A 136 35.47 18.05 -21.05
N SER A 137 35.22 19.19 -20.41
CA SER A 137 35.83 20.47 -20.79
C SER A 137 37.31 20.56 -20.45
N SER A 138 37.74 19.92 -19.37
CA SER A 138 39.14 19.89 -18.93
C SER A 138 39.95 18.76 -19.57
N ALA A 139 39.30 17.71 -20.06
CA ALA A 139 39.94 16.58 -20.71
C ALA A 139 40.52 16.96 -22.08
N LYS A 140 41.50 16.18 -22.55
CA LYS A 140 41.96 16.25 -23.94
C LYS A 140 40.85 15.73 -24.87
N PRO A 141 40.70 16.26 -26.10
CA PRO A 141 39.61 15.87 -27.01
C PRO A 141 39.47 14.36 -27.21
N ALA A 142 40.57 13.62 -27.41
CA ALA A 142 40.55 12.16 -27.56
C ALA A 142 40.02 11.43 -26.31
N ALA A 143 40.36 11.91 -25.11
CA ALA A 143 39.84 11.33 -23.86
C ALA A 143 38.37 11.67 -23.66
N ALA A 144 37.95 12.89 -24.00
CA ALA A 144 36.56 13.31 -23.95
C ALA A 144 35.67 12.45 -24.87
N VAL A 145 36.11 12.19 -26.10
CA VAL A 145 35.41 11.26 -27.03
C VAL A 145 35.29 9.86 -26.43
N SER A 146 36.37 9.33 -25.86
CA SER A 146 36.35 8.02 -25.21
C SER A 146 35.33 7.94 -24.07
N TYR A 147 35.22 8.97 -23.24
CA TYR A 147 34.21 9.02 -22.18
C TYR A 147 32.79 9.10 -22.73
N LEU A 148 32.55 9.93 -23.76
CA LEU A 148 31.24 10.09 -24.40
C LEU A 148 30.79 8.83 -25.13
N MET A 149 31.71 8.04 -25.71
CA MET A 149 31.35 6.76 -26.34
C MET A 149 30.81 5.73 -25.34
N GLY A 150 31.15 5.84 -24.05
CA GLY A 150 30.61 4.99 -22.99
C GLY A 150 29.22 5.39 -22.49
N LEU A 151 28.69 6.54 -22.93
CA LEU A 151 27.39 7.06 -22.51
C LEU A 151 26.35 6.89 -23.62
N ASP A 152 25.08 7.02 -23.27
CA ASP A 152 23.98 7.04 -24.23
C ASP A 152 23.98 8.33 -25.08
N LEU A 153 23.15 8.35 -26.14
CA LEU A 153 23.14 9.49 -27.07
C LEU A 153 22.59 10.76 -26.39
N LEU A 154 21.56 10.62 -25.54
CA LEU A 154 20.92 11.74 -24.87
C LEU A 154 21.82 12.39 -23.82
N ALA A 155 22.54 11.62 -22.99
CA ALA A 155 23.52 12.19 -22.07
C ALA A 155 24.67 12.86 -22.83
N ASN A 156 25.12 12.29 -23.95
CA ASN A 156 26.12 12.93 -24.79
C ASN A 156 25.67 14.29 -25.29
N VAL A 157 24.45 14.37 -25.84
CA VAL A 157 23.87 15.64 -26.30
C VAL A 157 23.74 16.63 -25.13
N ARG A 158 23.27 16.18 -23.96
CA ARG A 158 23.11 17.03 -22.76
C ARG A 158 24.44 17.59 -22.24
N ILE A 159 25.50 16.78 -22.27
CA ILE A 159 26.84 17.16 -21.84
C ILE A 159 27.46 18.11 -22.88
N VAL A 160 27.53 17.69 -24.15
CA VAL A 160 28.16 18.46 -25.23
C VAL A 160 27.45 19.80 -25.45
N ARG A 161 26.12 19.88 -25.41
CA ARG A 161 25.40 21.15 -25.54
C ARG A 161 25.73 22.16 -24.45
N GLY A 162 26.10 21.70 -23.24
CA GLY A 162 26.37 22.57 -22.10
C GLY A 162 27.83 23.01 -21.95
N VAL A 163 28.78 22.40 -22.67
CA VAL A 163 30.17 22.90 -22.70
C VAL A 163 30.29 24.09 -23.65
N ASN A 164 31.37 24.87 -23.53
CA ASN A 164 31.55 26.04 -24.39
C ASN A 164 31.74 25.66 -25.88
N ALA A 165 31.40 26.56 -26.80
CA ALA A 165 31.44 26.31 -28.24
C ALA A 165 32.83 25.87 -28.75
N LYS A 166 33.91 26.38 -28.16
CA LYS A 166 35.28 26.01 -28.54
C LYS A 166 35.60 24.55 -28.22
N VAL A 167 35.13 24.05 -27.08
CA VAL A 167 35.28 22.65 -26.66
C VAL A 167 34.36 21.76 -27.50
N GLN A 168 33.13 22.20 -27.76
CA GLN A 168 32.19 21.48 -28.65
C GLN A 168 32.82 21.19 -30.02
N VAL A 169 33.37 22.22 -30.68
CA VAL A 169 34.02 22.07 -31.99
C VAL A 169 35.17 21.07 -31.92
N LYS A 170 36.05 21.17 -30.91
CA LYS A 170 37.18 20.25 -30.75
C LYS A 170 36.74 18.79 -30.52
N ILE A 171 35.65 18.58 -29.78
CA ILE A 171 35.09 17.25 -29.54
C ILE A 171 34.51 16.69 -30.84
N LEU A 172 33.74 17.49 -31.58
CA LEU A 172 33.16 17.07 -32.86
C LEU A 172 34.22 16.81 -33.93
N GLU A 173 35.27 17.64 -34.00
CA GLU A 173 36.45 17.41 -34.84
C GLU A 173 37.13 16.07 -34.50
N GLN A 174 37.27 15.78 -33.20
CA GLN A 174 37.86 14.51 -32.76
C GLN A 174 36.99 13.30 -33.13
N PHE A 175 35.66 13.40 -33.01
CA PHE A 175 34.74 12.36 -33.48
C PHE A 175 34.87 12.16 -35.00
N ALA A 176 35.04 13.24 -35.78
CA ALA A 176 35.21 13.15 -37.23
C ALA A 176 36.54 12.52 -37.68
N GLN A 177 37.54 12.48 -36.80
CA GLN A 177 38.85 11.87 -37.06
C GLN A 177 38.98 10.45 -36.48
N GLY A 178 37.92 9.95 -35.85
CA GLY A 178 37.88 8.66 -35.17
C GLY A 178 37.54 7.47 -36.07
N THR A 179 37.11 6.37 -35.46
CA THR A 179 36.57 5.19 -36.16
C THR A 179 35.23 5.48 -36.83
N ASP A 180 34.74 4.59 -37.71
CA ASP A 180 33.43 4.75 -38.37
C ASP A 180 32.28 4.88 -37.35
N GLU A 181 32.36 4.16 -36.23
CA GLU A 181 31.40 4.23 -35.13
C GLU A 181 31.44 5.59 -34.41
N GLU A 182 32.64 6.10 -34.13
CA GLU A 182 32.83 7.42 -33.51
C GLU A 182 32.33 8.54 -34.44
N MET A 183 32.60 8.46 -35.74
CA MET A 183 32.10 9.41 -36.73
C MET A 183 30.57 9.40 -36.80
N GLN A 184 29.96 8.21 -36.78
CA GLN A 184 28.50 8.08 -36.77
C GLN A 184 27.92 8.69 -35.50
N ARG A 185 28.52 8.42 -34.34
CA ARG A 185 28.11 8.99 -33.06
C ARG A 185 28.20 10.51 -33.06
N GLY A 186 29.30 11.07 -33.56
CA GLY A 186 29.50 12.52 -33.68
C GLY A 186 28.44 13.18 -34.57
N ARG A 187 28.08 12.56 -35.69
CA ARG A 187 27.00 13.03 -36.57
C ARG A 187 25.65 13.04 -35.86
N GLN A 188 25.29 11.95 -35.18
CA GLN A 188 24.05 11.86 -34.40
C GLN A 188 23.98 12.93 -33.31
N ILE A 189 25.10 13.17 -32.59
CA ILE A 189 25.17 14.22 -31.56
C ILE A 189 24.95 15.59 -32.20
N PHE A 190 25.61 15.88 -33.32
CA PHE A 190 25.49 17.16 -34.00
C PHE A 190 24.07 17.40 -34.53
N GLU A 191 23.47 16.40 -35.19
CA GLU A 191 22.09 16.44 -35.70
C GLU A 191 21.09 16.67 -34.57
N ALA A 192 21.19 15.91 -33.48
CA ALA A 192 20.34 16.08 -32.30
C ALA A 192 20.48 17.48 -31.67
N ILE A 193 21.71 18.03 -31.58
CA ILE A 193 21.92 19.41 -31.10
C ILE A 193 21.28 20.42 -32.06
N ALA A 194 21.43 20.24 -33.37
CA ALA A 194 20.89 21.13 -34.39
C ALA A 194 19.35 21.14 -34.40
N GLU A 195 18.72 20.00 -34.15
CA GLU A 195 17.26 19.86 -34.04
C GLU A 195 16.68 20.36 -32.72
N GLY A 196 17.54 20.73 -31.76
CA GLY A 196 17.14 21.28 -30.47
C GLY A 196 16.90 20.26 -29.36
N ALA A 197 17.27 18.99 -29.56
CA ALA A 197 17.25 17.95 -28.54
C ALA A 197 18.13 18.34 -27.33
N PRO A 198 17.82 17.86 -26.11
CA PRO A 198 16.70 16.98 -25.75
C PRO A 198 15.37 17.72 -25.48
N LYS A 199 15.36 19.06 -25.53
CA LYS A 199 14.18 19.85 -25.15
C LYS A 199 12.97 19.58 -26.05
N LYS A 200 13.21 19.44 -27.36
CA LYS A 200 12.17 19.14 -28.35
C LYS A 200 11.52 17.78 -28.10
N ASP A 201 12.32 16.75 -27.78
CA ASP A 201 11.82 15.39 -27.58
C ASP A 201 10.96 15.30 -26.31
N ILE A 202 11.38 15.97 -25.23
CA ILE A 202 10.60 16.05 -23.98
C ILE A 202 9.27 16.77 -24.21
N ILE A 203 9.25 17.84 -25.02
CA ILE A 203 8.02 18.56 -25.34
C ILE A 203 7.08 17.67 -26.15
N ALA A 204 7.59 16.96 -27.16
CA ALA A 204 6.78 16.04 -27.97
C ALA A 204 6.20 14.89 -27.12
N GLU A 205 6.99 14.31 -26.22
CA GLU A 205 6.53 13.24 -25.31
C GLU A 205 5.45 13.75 -24.34
N ALA A 206 5.60 14.97 -23.82
CA ALA A 206 4.59 15.59 -22.96
C ALA A 206 3.29 15.93 -23.73
N GLU A 207 3.40 16.38 -24.98
CA GLU A 207 2.25 16.64 -25.85
C GLU A 207 1.49 15.35 -26.19
N ASP A 208 2.20 14.26 -26.47
CA ASP A 208 1.60 12.94 -26.74
C ASP A 208 0.90 12.37 -25.49
N ALA A 209 1.50 12.51 -24.30
CA ALA A 209 0.91 12.05 -23.04
C ALA A 209 -0.40 12.79 -22.70
N ILE A 210 -0.45 14.11 -22.95
CA ILE A 210 -1.67 14.92 -22.76
C ILE A 210 -2.71 14.61 -23.85
N GLY A 211 -2.26 14.31 -25.07
CA GLY A 211 -3.12 13.93 -26.19
C GLY A 211 -3.80 12.57 -26.02
N ASP A 212 -3.19 11.65 -25.27
CA ASP A 212 -3.76 10.32 -24.97
C ASP A 212 -4.78 10.36 -23.82
N ASP A 213 -4.54 11.18 -22.80
CA ASP A 213 -5.43 11.36 -21.63
C ASP A 213 -6.74 12.10 -21.99
N SER A 214 -6.76 12.81 -23.12
CA SER A 214 -7.95 13.47 -23.68
C SER A 214 -8.77 12.60 -24.64
N ARG A 215 -8.30 11.39 -24.96
CA ARG A 215 -9.03 10.39 -25.78
C ARG A 215 -9.67 9.28 -24.95
N THR A 216 -9.38 9.22 -23.66
CA THR A 216 -9.84 8.19 -22.71
C THR A 216 -10.89 8.69 -21.71
N ASN A 217 -11.31 9.96 -21.81
CA ASN A 217 -12.53 10.51 -21.18
C ASN A 217 -13.63 10.74 -22.22
#